data_AF-A0A812AUH0-F1
#
_entry.id   AF-A0A812AUH0-F1
#
_cell.length_a   1.000
_cell.length_b   1.000
_cell.length_c   1.000
_cell.angle_alpha   90.00
_cell.angle_beta   90.00
_cell.angle_gamma   90.00
#
_symmetry.space_group_name_H-M   'P 1'
#
loop_
_entity.id
_entity.type
_entity.pdbx_description
1 polymer ?
#
loop_
_entity_poly.entity_id
_entity_poly.type
_entity_poly.pdbx_seq_one_letter_code
_entity_poly.pdbx_strand_id
1 'polypeptide(L)'
;MRDSIRRRPAASVGARRRPSAPGGVRRLPAASVGSRRRPSAPGGARRLPAASDGIHRPPKKMNEVFSLFKYTSSSTSPTLRLVNILYRHGDRSPSTTFPTDEHKEDSWPQGWGWLSKVGIEQHFNLGKFLRKRYNGFLNSTYLRNEIKVESSSTDRCLMSAQANLAGLYPPSEEQLWNKNIRWIPIPVLTRSKNEDNMLSFSRSCSKYSQLYAQNLKNHELKPEEVKNKEFYDFIYKMTKLRPEGLRKIWTVADVLFCEKTHNYTLPNWVNDTVFERLQKIRAYSFSLMFETEELAKFKGGPLLKEMISNMNAKKLGTINTKLFMYSGHDTTLAALMHSLKVFNNLSPPYTACLIMELHQKTDGEYFIRLLYKNSTTNLNNYMKEPHLLTIPGCTTNCPYTKFLELTQNSVPVDWARECQLNESKPTSDKTNSETQDPSKFLSVDSGHCMRQTTQPVAAPTPTCSCRC
;
A
#
# COMPACT_ATOMS: atom_id res chain seq x y z
N MET A 1 -37.34 -27.67 -46.10
CA MET A 1 -38.69 -27.87 -45.50
C MET A 1 -38.67 -27.32 -44.07
N ARG A 2 -39.55 -26.34 -43.85
CA ARG A 2 -40.08 -25.81 -42.57
C ARG A 2 -39.14 -25.09 -41.58
N ASP A 3 -39.13 -23.78 -41.79
CA ASP A 3 -38.96 -22.70 -40.82
C ASP A 3 -39.81 -22.85 -39.55
N SER A 4 -39.32 -22.29 -38.43
CA SER A 4 -40.19 -21.61 -37.47
C SER A 4 -39.46 -20.48 -36.74
N ILE A 5 -39.79 -19.28 -37.21
CA ILE A 5 -39.48 -17.96 -36.65
C ILE A 5 -40.24 -17.77 -35.33
N ARG A 6 -39.55 -17.34 -34.26
CA ARG A 6 -40.21 -16.75 -33.07
C ARG A 6 -39.99 -15.24 -33.04
N ARG A 7 -41.09 -14.52 -33.27
CA ARG A 7 -41.23 -13.06 -33.18
C ARG A 7 -41.30 -12.60 -31.72
N ARG A 8 -40.76 -11.40 -31.46
CA ARG A 8 -40.93 -10.61 -30.22
C ARG A 8 -42.37 -10.09 -30.09
N PRO A 9 -42.95 -9.99 -28.88
CA PRO A 9 -44.16 -9.20 -28.65
C PRO A 9 -43.83 -7.72 -28.41
N ALA A 10 -44.76 -6.88 -28.86
CA ALA A 10 -44.73 -5.43 -28.89
C ALA A 10 -45.10 -4.77 -27.55
N ALA A 11 -44.75 -3.48 -27.47
CA ALA A 11 -44.99 -2.55 -26.37
C ALA A 11 -46.49 -2.33 -26.09
N SER A 12 -46.86 -2.30 -24.80
CA SER A 12 -48.15 -1.80 -24.34
C SER A 12 -48.06 -0.31 -24.03
N VAL A 13 -48.95 0.44 -24.69
CA VAL A 13 -49.20 1.87 -24.49
C VAL A 13 -50.03 2.04 -23.21
N GLY A 14 -49.48 2.75 -22.23
CA GLY A 14 -50.17 3.10 -20.99
C GLY A 14 -50.07 4.60 -20.72
N ALA A 15 -51.07 5.35 -21.17
CA ALA A 15 -51.23 6.77 -20.85
C ALA A 15 -51.50 6.94 -19.35
N ARG A 16 -50.62 7.66 -18.63
CA ARG A 16 -50.94 8.21 -17.30
C ARG A 16 -50.97 9.73 -17.34
N ARG A 17 -52.16 10.24 -17.04
CA ARG A 17 -52.52 11.65 -16.86
C ARG A 17 -51.65 12.31 -15.78
N ARG A 18 -51.24 13.56 -16.04
CA ARG A 18 -50.67 14.48 -15.06
C ARG A 18 -51.73 14.83 -14.00
N PRO A 19 -51.41 14.81 -12.69
CA PRO A 19 -52.20 15.51 -11.70
C PRO A 19 -51.75 16.98 -11.64
N SER A 20 -52.75 17.85 -11.70
CA SER A 20 -52.75 19.29 -11.46
C SER A 20 -52.26 19.65 -10.06
N ALA A 21 -51.56 20.79 -9.97
CA ALA A 21 -51.11 21.42 -8.74
C ALA A 21 -52.30 21.88 -7.86
N PRO A 22 -52.20 21.81 -6.53
CA PRO A 22 -52.93 22.69 -5.64
C PRO A 22 -52.01 23.84 -5.18
N GLY A 23 -52.46 25.06 -5.45
CA GLY A 23 -51.90 26.27 -4.86
C GLY A 23 -52.10 26.29 -3.35
N GLY A 24 -51.09 26.77 -2.65
CA GLY A 24 -51.10 26.90 -1.19
C GLY A 24 -49.98 27.82 -0.76
N VAL A 25 -50.30 29.11 -0.67
CA VAL A 25 -49.44 30.17 -0.13
C VAL A 25 -49.07 29.82 1.31
N ARG A 26 -47.77 29.58 1.58
CA ARG A 26 -47.23 29.58 2.94
C ARG A 26 -46.25 30.73 3.10
N ARG A 27 -46.64 31.66 3.98
CA ARG A 27 -45.89 32.84 4.43
C ARG A 27 -44.51 32.45 4.97
N LEU A 28 -43.50 33.19 4.55
CA LEU A 28 -42.17 33.24 5.17
C LEU A 28 -42.29 33.83 6.59
N PRO A 29 -41.62 33.28 7.62
CA PRO A 29 -41.50 33.96 8.90
C PRO A 29 -40.50 35.11 8.78
N ALA A 30 -40.91 36.25 9.31
CA ALA A 30 -40.18 37.50 9.36
C ALA A 30 -38.93 37.43 10.26
N ALA A 31 -37.97 38.30 9.94
CA ALA A 31 -36.75 38.55 10.67
C ALA A 31 -37.03 38.93 12.14
N SER A 32 -36.35 38.26 13.07
CA SER A 32 -36.23 38.69 14.46
C SER A 32 -35.04 39.63 14.60
N VAL A 33 -35.36 40.90 14.84
CA VAL A 33 -34.45 41.96 15.30
C VAL A 33 -33.92 41.58 16.68
N GLY A 34 -32.60 41.49 16.83
CA GLY A 34 -31.92 41.19 18.08
C GLY A 34 -30.61 41.96 18.18
N SER A 35 -30.71 43.20 18.63
CA SER A 35 -29.58 44.08 18.94
C SER A 35 -28.66 43.47 20.00
N ARG A 36 -27.41 43.16 19.63
CA ARG A 36 -26.30 43.10 20.58
C ARG A 36 -25.16 43.99 20.12
N ARG A 37 -24.87 44.98 20.96
CA ARG A 37 -23.86 46.02 20.83
C ARG A 37 -22.46 45.40 20.71
N ARG A 38 -21.67 45.89 19.75
CA ARG A 38 -20.22 45.71 19.68
C ARG A 38 -19.56 46.55 20.77
N PRO A 39 -18.56 46.03 21.51
CA PRO A 39 -17.64 46.88 22.25
C PRO A 39 -16.66 47.55 21.28
N SER A 40 -16.54 48.86 21.46
CA SER A 40 -15.64 49.81 20.84
C SER A 40 -14.17 49.53 21.16
N ALA A 41 -13.31 49.74 20.17
CA ALA A 41 -11.86 49.85 20.31
C ALA A 41 -11.46 51.16 21.01
N PRO A 42 -10.37 51.18 21.80
CA PRO A 42 -9.52 52.37 21.93
C PRO A 42 -8.46 52.30 20.82
N GLY A 43 -8.26 53.29 19.95
CA GLY A 43 -8.09 54.71 20.30
C GLY A 43 -6.59 54.96 20.54
N GLY A 44 -5.80 55.05 19.47
CA GLY A 44 -4.35 55.25 19.55
C GLY A 44 -3.75 55.69 18.21
N ALA A 45 -4.05 56.93 17.82
CA ALA A 45 -3.41 57.60 16.69
C ALA A 45 -1.94 57.91 17.04
N ARG A 46 -1.00 57.49 16.20
CA ARG A 46 0.32 58.13 16.12
C ARG A 46 0.64 58.43 14.66
N ARG A 47 0.74 59.73 14.39
CA ARG A 47 1.12 60.35 13.11
C ARG A 47 2.54 59.92 12.73
N LEU A 48 2.71 59.55 11.48
CA LEU A 48 4.00 59.57 10.78
C LEU A 48 4.35 61.03 10.45
N PRO A 49 5.60 61.49 10.67
CA PRO A 49 6.12 62.65 9.95
C PRO A 49 6.81 62.19 8.66
N ALA A 50 6.62 62.98 7.62
CA ALA A 50 7.29 62.84 6.33
C ALA A 50 8.57 63.69 6.27
N ALA A 51 9.53 63.12 5.52
CA ALA A 51 10.61 63.74 4.75
C ALA A 51 11.76 64.51 5.44
N SER A 52 12.98 64.05 5.17
CA SER A 52 14.06 64.95 4.75
C SER A 52 15.01 64.21 3.79
N ASP A 53 15.21 64.79 2.62
CA ASP A 53 16.21 64.45 1.61
C ASP A 53 17.63 64.51 2.17
N GLY A 54 18.49 63.61 1.69
CA GLY A 54 19.91 63.59 2.03
C GLY A 54 20.71 62.69 1.09
N ILE A 55 21.13 63.27 -0.03
CA ILE A 55 22.07 62.70 -1.00
C ILE A 55 23.43 62.49 -0.31
N HIS A 56 23.93 61.25 -0.21
CA HIS A 56 25.37 60.97 -0.14
C HIS A 56 25.74 59.61 -0.75
N ARG A 57 26.78 59.64 -1.60
CA ARG A 57 27.38 58.53 -2.36
C ARG A 57 28.01 57.46 -1.46
N PRO A 58 28.22 56.22 -1.96
CA PRO A 58 28.48 55.04 -1.13
C PRO A 58 29.98 54.84 -0.81
N PRO A 59 30.32 54.15 0.30
CA PRO A 59 31.61 53.50 0.42
C PRO A 59 31.57 52.09 -0.18
N LYS A 60 32.75 51.68 -0.64
CA LYS A 60 33.06 50.55 -1.49
C LYS A 60 32.89 49.19 -0.79
N LYS A 61 32.46 48.21 -1.60
CA LYS A 61 32.76 46.77 -1.54
C LYS A 61 32.56 46.06 -0.19
N MET A 62 31.43 45.39 -0.06
CA MET A 62 31.39 44.08 0.58
C MET A 62 30.92 43.07 -0.47
N ASN A 63 31.74 42.06 -0.71
CA ASN A 63 31.49 40.99 -1.66
C ASN A 63 30.22 40.24 -1.25
N GLU A 64 29.13 40.41 -2.01
CA GLU A 64 28.02 39.47 -1.98
C GLU A 64 28.52 38.13 -2.51
N VAL A 65 28.61 37.15 -1.60
CA VAL A 65 28.63 35.75 -1.97
C VAL A 65 27.21 35.45 -2.48
N PHE A 66 26.97 35.74 -3.75
CA PHE A 66 25.93 35.06 -4.51
C PHE A 66 26.32 33.58 -4.54
N SER A 67 25.86 32.84 -3.54
CA SER A 67 25.71 31.39 -3.67
C SER A 67 24.69 31.17 -4.78
N LEU A 68 25.19 31.10 -6.02
CA LEU A 68 24.57 30.36 -7.08
C LEU A 68 24.39 28.94 -6.54
N PHE A 69 23.24 28.68 -5.92
CA PHE A 69 22.69 27.35 -5.93
C PHE A 69 22.59 26.99 -7.41
N LYS A 70 23.61 26.30 -7.92
CA LYS A 70 23.47 25.46 -9.09
C LYS A 70 22.30 24.55 -8.75
N TYR A 71 21.12 24.91 -9.25
CA TYR A 71 20.08 23.94 -9.50
C TYR A 71 20.72 22.93 -10.43
N THR A 72 21.32 21.89 -9.86
CA THR A 72 21.56 20.65 -10.57
C THR A 72 20.16 20.14 -10.87
N SER A 73 19.61 20.61 -11.99
CA SER A 73 18.57 19.89 -12.70
C SER A 73 19.12 18.48 -12.81
N SER A 74 18.57 17.57 -12.02
CA SER A 74 18.84 16.14 -12.17
C SER A 74 18.28 15.77 -13.54
N SER A 75 19.09 15.99 -14.58
CA SER A 75 18.77 15.57 -15.92
C SER A 75 18.74 14.05 -15.87
N THR A 76 17.56 13.46 -16.08
CA THR A 76 17.40 12.01 -16.18
C THR A 76 18.46 11.43 -17.10
N SER A 77 19.06 10.31 -16.67
CA SER A 77 20.13 9.68 -17.45
C SER A 77 19.63 9.36 -18.87
N PRO A 78 20.37 9.75 -19.93
CA PRO A 78 19.97 9.47 -21.32
C PRO A 78 19.90 7.97 -21.62
N THR A 79 20.39 7.13 -20.70
CA THR A 79 20.34 5.68 -20.77
C THR A 79 19.02 5.09 -20.27
N LEU A 80 18.20 5.82 -19.50
CA LEU A 80 16.98 5.27 -18.91
C LEU A 80 15.93 4.93 -19.99
N ARG A 81 15.29 3.76 -19.89
CA ARG A 81 14.30 3.27 -20.86
C ARG A 81 12.96 2.90 -20.22
N LEU A 82 12.97 2.29 -19.04
CA LEU A 82 11.75 1.89 -18.32
C LEU A 82 12.02 1.83 -16.81
N VAL A 83 10.98 2.08 -16.03
CA VAL A 83 11.01 1.96 -14.56
C VAL A 83 9.86 1.09 -14.10
N ASN A 84 10.16 0.06 -13.30
CA ASN A 84 9.17 -0.64 -12.49
C ASN A 84 9.34 -0.19 -11.03
N ILE A 85 8.22 0.14 -10.37
CA ILE A 85 8.21 0.60 -8.98
C ILE A 85 7.23 -0.23 -8.18
N LEU A 86 7.68 -0.81 -7.07
CA LEU A 86 6.82 -1.38 -6.04
C LEU A 86 6.94 -0.55 -4.76
N TYR A 87 5.82 -0.16 -4.16
CA TYR A 87 5.81 0.49 -2.86
C TYR A 87 4.79 -0.10 -1.91
N ARG A 88 5.11 -0.06 -0.61
CA ARG A 88 4.16 -0.29 0.47
C ARG A 88 3.22 0.90 0.55
N HIS A 89 1.97 0.65 0.94
CA HIS A 89 1.06 1.71 1.37
C HIS A 89 1.63 2.59 2.51
N GLY A 90 1.00 3.73 2.73
CA GLY A 90 1.39 4.67 3.78
C GLY A 90 0.99 4.20 5.18
N ASP A 91 1.27 5.07 6.14
CA ASP A 91 0.82 4.92 7.52
C ASP A 91 -0.70 4.67 7.64
N ARG A 92 -1.07 3.80 8.60
CA ARG A 92 -2.43 3.26 8.74
C ARG A 92 -2.76 2.93 10.19
N SER A 93 -4.05 2.74 10.47
CA SER A 93 -4.52 2.07 11.68
C SER A 93 -4.12 0.58 11.71
N PRO A 94 -4.11 -0.07 12.90
CA PRO A 94 -3.96 -1.52 13.03
C PRO A 94 -4.97 -2.26 12.17
N SER A 95 -4.64 -3.45 11.67
CA SER A 95 -5.60 -4.25 10.89
C SER A 95 -6.57 -5.07 11.76
N THR A 96 -6.29 -5.16 13.05
CA THR A 96 -7.02 -5.85 14.11
C THR A 96 -6.40 -5.42 15.46
N THR A 97 -6.86 -5.96 16.59
CA THR A 97 -6.21 -5.78 17.89
C THR A 97 -6.19 -7.07 18.72
N PHE A 98 -5.52 -7.05 19.88
CA PHE A 98 -5.54 -8.14 20.86
C PHE A 98 -6.60 -7.91 21.96
N PRO A 99 -7.11 -8.98 22.62
CA PRO A 99 -8.25 -8.88 23.53
C PRO A 99 -8.15 -7.82 24.62
N THR A 100 -6.98 -7.67 25.25
CA THR A 100 -6.76 -6.75 26.38
C THR A 100 -6.34 -5.34 25.99
N ASP A 101 -6.21 -5.05 24.69
CA ASP A 101 -5.90 -3.70 24.24
C ASP A 101 -7.02 -2.73 24.60
N GLU A 102 -6.70 -1.52 25.05
CA GLU A 102 -7.67 -0.49 25.39
C GLU A 102 -8.19 0.22 24.14
N HIS A 103 -7.36 0.31 23.08
CA HIS A 103 -7.68 1.06 21.87
C HIS A 103 -8.43 0.19 20.87
N LYS A 104 -9.76 0.12 21.01
CA LYS A 104 -10.62 -0.65 20.10
C LYS A 104 -10.86 0.09 18.77
N GLU A 105 -11.69 -0.48 17.90
CA GLU A 105 -11.87 -0.01 16.52
C GLU A 105 -12.37 1.43 16.46
N ASP A 106 -13.23 1.79 17.41
CA ASP A 106 -13.82 3.12 17.59
C ASP A 106 -12.80 4.19 18.01
N SER A 107 -11.66 3.81 18.58
CA SER A 107 -10.53 4.73 18.78
C SER A 107 -9.95 5.21 17.45
N TRP A 108 -10.12 4.46 16.36
CA TRP A 108 -9.56 4.80 15.05
C TRP A 108 -10.62 5.47 14.17
N PRO A 109 -10.38 6.71 13.67
CA PRO A 109 -11.40 7.50 12.99
C PRO A 109 -12.10 6.85 11.78
N GLN A 110 -11.48 5.83 11.17
CA GLN A 110 -12.03 5.07 10.05
C GLN A 110 -12.01 3.55 10.31
N GLY A 111 -11.82 3.14 11.57
CA GLY A 111 -11.68 1.74 11.96
C GLY A 111 -10.38 1.09 11.49
N TRP A 112 -10.40 -0.23 11.38
CA TRP A 112 -9.19 -1.03 11.14
C TRP A 112 -8.64 -0.97 9.72
N GLY A 113 -7.31 -1.01 9.63
CA GLY A 113 -6.55 -1.18 8.39
C GLY A 113 -6.67 -0.02 7.41
N TRP A 114 -7.21 1.12 7.86
CA TRP A 114 -7.49 2.30 7.05
C TRP A 114 -6.26 3.20 6.92
N LEU A 115 -6.08 3.82 5.76
CA LEU A 115 -4.96 4.73 5.51
C LEU A 115 -5.16 6.04 6.30
N SER A 116 -4.17 6.43 7.10
CA SER A 116 -4.26 7.66 7.88
C SER A 116 -3.99 8.90 7.02
N LYS A 117 -4.24 10.09 7.60
CA LYS A 117 -3.84 11.37 6.97
C LYS A 117 -2.32 11.46 6.78
N VAL A 118 -1.56 10.90 7.72
CA VAL A 118 -0.09 10.81 7.63
C VAL A 118 0.30 9.92 6.45
N GLY A 119 -0.38 8.79 6.26
CA GLY A 119 -0.15 7.89 5.13
C GLY A 119 -0.43 8.52 3.77
N ILE A 120 -1.49 9.33 3.67
CA ILE A 120 -1.81 10.12 2.47
C ILE A 120 -0.67 11.11 2.16
N GLU A 121 -0.22 11.87 3.14
CA GLU A 121 0.87 12.84 2.98
C GLU A 121 2.20 12.15 2.59
N GLN A 122 2.53 11.03 3.23
CA GLN A 122 3.71 10.25 2.89
C GLN A 122 3.71 9.83 1.41
N HIS A 123 2.57 9.34 0.90
CA HIS A 123 2.46 8.95 -0.51
C HIS A 123 2.49 10.13 -1.46
N PHE A 124 1.82 11.24 -1.12
CA PHE A 124 1.91 12.47 -1.90
C PHE A 124 3.37 12.94 -2.03
N ASN A 125 4.12 12.89 -0.95
CA ASN A 125 5.54 13.24 -0.94
C ASN A 125 6.40 12.23 -1.72
N LEU A 126 6.10 10.93 -1.65
CA LEU A 126 6.76 9.95 -2.52
C LEU A 126 6.48 10.26 -4.01
N GLY A 127 5.25 10.62 -4.36
CA GLY A 127 4.88 11.07 -5.71
C GLY A 127 5.70 12.26 -6.18
N LYS A 128 5.86 13.28 -5.33
CA LYS A 128 6.71 14.45 -5.61
C LYS A 128 8.18 14.07 -5.81
N PHE A 129 8.69 13.15 -5.00
CA PHE A 129 10.04 12.62 -5.17
C PHE A 129 10.21 11.94 -6.53
N LEU A 130 9.28 11.05 -6.90
CA LEU A 130 9.28 10.36 -8.20
C LEU A 130 9.19 11.36 -9.37
N ARG A 131 8.36 12.40 -9.23
CA ARG A 131 8.24 13.48 -10.21
C ARG A 131 9.57 14.20 -10.43
N LYS A 132 10.27 14.52 -9.34
CA LYS A 132 11.59 15.16 -9.40
C LYS A 132 12.63 14.23 -10.03
N ARG A 133 12.68 12.97 -9.58
CA ARG A 133 13.66 11.96 -10.04
C ARG A 133 13.54 11.67 -11.53
N TYR A 134 12.31 11.60 -12.03
CA TYR A 134 12.02 11.27 -13.44
C TYR A 134 11.64 12.47 -14.28
N ASN A 135 12.01 13.67 -13.85
CA ASN A 135 11.83 14.89 -14.63
C ASN A 135 12.65 14.82 -15.92
N GLY A 136 12.00 15.01 -17.07
CA GLY A 136 12.61 14.85 -18.39
C GLY A 136 12.52 13.43 -18.97
N PHE A 137 12.30 12.41 -18.13
CA PHE A 137 11.98 11.05 -18.58
C PHE A 137 10.46 10.87 -18.76
N LEU A 138 9.67 11.34 -17.79
CA LEU A 138 8.21 11.39 -17.86
C LEU A 138 7.73 12.74 -18.38
N ASN A 139 6.65 12.76 -19.16
CA ASN A 139 6.01 13.99 -19.61
C ASN A 139 5.59 14.85 -18.40
N SER A 140 5.56 16.18 -18.57
CA SER A 140 5.08 17.10 -17.53
C SER A 140 3.60 16.96 -17.20
N THR A 141 2.84 16.51 -18.17
CA THR A 141 1.42 16.21 -18.07
C THR A 141 1.20 14.70 -18.04
N TYR A 142 0.10 14.25 -17.44
CA TYR A 142 -0.26 12.84 -17.49
C TYR A 142 -0.59 12.41 -18.92
N LEU A 143 0.11 11.39 -19.42
CA LEU A 143 -0.19 10.73 -20.69
C LEU A 143 -0.53 9.25 -20.45
N ARG A 144 -1.74 8.84 -20.88
CA ARG A 144 -2.27 7.48 -20.67
C ARG A 144 -1.30 6.36 -21.04
N ASN A 145 -0.57 6.51 -22.15
CA ASN A 145 0.28 5.44 -22.68
C ASN A 145 1.67 5.38 -22.01
N GLU A 146 2.04 6.40 -21.23
CA GLU A 146 3.37 6.52 -20.62
C GLU A 146 3.46 5.80 -19.27
N ILE A 147 2.33 5.64 -18.57
CA ILE A 147 2.28 5.09 -17.22
C ILE A 147 1.15 4.07 -17.07
N LYS A 148 1.44 2.98 -16.35
CA LYS A 148 0.43 2.02 -15.87
C LYS A 148 0.55 1.89 -14.35
N VAL A 149 -0.59 1.91 -13.67
CA VAL A 149 -0.66 1.79 -12.21
C VAL A 149 -1.56 0.64 -11.85
N GLU A 150 -1.03 -0.28 -11.06
CA GLU A 150 -1.75 -1.40 -10.48
C GLU A 150 -1.63 -1.37 -8.96
N SER A 151 -2.69 -1.76 -8.26
CA SER A 151 -2.76 -1.80 -6.81
C SER A 151 -3.42 -3.10 -6.36
N SER A 152 -3.03 -3.60 -5.19
CA SER A 152 -3.86 -4.61 -4.53
C SER A 152 -5.25 -4.03 -4.26
N SER A 153 -6.27 -4.87 -4.20
CA SER A 153 -7.67 -4.44 -4.01
C SER A 153 -7.99 -3.96 -2.59
N THR A 154 -6.97 -3.72 -1.75
CA THR A 154 -7.14 -3.22 -0.39
C THR A 154 -7.20 -1.70 -0.39
N ASP A 155 -8.20 -1.12 0.30
CA ASP A 155 -8.46 0.33 0.31
C ASP A 155 -7.21 1.18 0.58
N ARG A 156 -6.42 0.82 1.61
CA ARG A 156 -5.18 1.54 1.94
C ARG A 156 -4.14 1.58 0.80
N CYS A 157 -4.10 0.56 -0.05
CA CYS A 157 -3.22 0.51 -1.22
C CYS A 157 -3.78 1.36 -2.36
N LEU A 158 -5.08 1.24 -2.66
CA LEU A 158 -5.75 2.06 -3.67
C LEU A 158 -5.63 3.56 -3.36
N MET A 159 -5.91 3.95 -2.12
CA MET A 159 -5.79 5.33 -1.64
C MET A 159 -4.34 5.82 -1.68
N SER A 160 -3.37 4.96 -1.33
CA SER A 160 -1.94 5.28 -1.42
C SER A 160 -1.49 5.54 -2.86
N ALA A 161 -1.98 4.74 -3.82
CA ALA A 161 -1.70 4.94 -5.24
C ALA A 161 -2.27 6.27 -5.73
N GLN A 162 -3.51 6.61 -5.36
CA GLN A 162 -4.14 7.88 -5.70
C GLN A 162 -3.40 9.10 -5.11
N ALA A 163 -3.00 9.02 -3.83
CA ALA A 163 -2.22 10.08 -3.18
C ALA A 163 -0.84 10.25 -3.84
N ASN A 164 -0.17 9.14 -4.19
CA ASN A 164 1.09 9.18 -4.90
C ASN A 164 0.95 9.84 -6.28
N LEU A 165 -0.06 9.45 -7.05
CA LEU A 165 -0.37 10.03 -8.36
C LEU A 165 -0.66 11.53 -8.28
N ALA A 166 -1.33 12.00 -7.23
CA ALA A 166 -1.55 13.43 -7.01
C ALA A 166 -0.24 14.21 -6.78
N GLY A 167 0.77 13.60 -6.17
CA GLY A 167 2.11 14.18 -6.03
C GLY A 167 2.97 14.04 -7.30
N LEU A 168 2.75 12.98 -8.07
CA LEU A 168 3.48 12.69 -9.30
C LEU A 168 3.03 13.58 -10.47
N TYR A 169 1.72 13.80 -10.61
CA TYR A 169 1.12 14.58 -11.69
C TYR A 169 0.21 15.70 -11.14
N PRO A 170 0.80 16.77 -10.59
CA PRO A 170 0.05 18.00 -10.40
C PRO A 170 -0.44 18.51 -11.77
N PRO A 171 -1.73 18.84 -11.94
CA PRO A 171 -2.26 19.21 -13.25
C PRO A 171 -1.64 20.52 -13.75
N SER A 172 -1.29 20.54 -15.04
CA SER A 172 -1.01 21.78 -15.76
C SER A 172 -2.29 22.60 -15.93
N GLU A 173 -2.16 23.87 -16.33
CA GLU A 173 -3.33 24.74 -16.58
C GLU A 173 -4.32 24.14 -17.58
N GLU A 174 -3.83 23.48 -18.63
CA GLU A 174 -4.65 22.79 -19.63
C GLU A 174 -5.37 21.55 -19.08
N GLN A 175 -4.78 20.88 -18.08
CA GLN A 175 -5.36 19.68 -17.45
C GLN A 175 -6.29 20.04 -16.28
N LEU A 176 -6.38 21.32 -15.88
CA LEU A 176 -7.31 21.78 -14.85
C LEU A 176 -8.75 21.75 -15.37
N TRP A 177 -9.50 20.73 -14.97
CA TRP A 177 -10.94 20.67 -15.20
C TRP A 177 -11.73 21.55 -14.21
N ASN A 178 -11.12 21.93 -13.09
CA ASN A 178 -11.72 22.79 -12.06
C ASN A 178 -10.66 23.68 -11.39
N LYS A 179 -10.92 24.99 -11.33
CA LYS A 179 -9.97 26.00 -10.78
C LYS A 179 -9.67 25.83 -9.29
N ASN A 180 -10.58 25.22 -8.54
CA ASN A 180 -10.47 25.01 -7.10
C ASN A 180 -9.92 23.62 -6.74
N ILE A 181 -9.76 22.72 -7.72
CA ILE A 181 -9.31 21.35 -7.50
C ILE A 181 -8.08 21.08 -8.37
N ARG A 182 -6.89 21.15 -7.76
CA ARG A 182 -5.61 20.83 -8.42
C ARG A 182 -5.33 19.32 -8.42
N TRP A 183 -6.24 18.56 -9.02
CA TRP A 183 -6.14 17.11 -9.15
C TRP A 183 -6.79 16.63 -10.46
N ILE A 184 -6.25 15.56 -11.04
CA ILE A 184 -6.85 14.87 -12.20
C ILE A 184 -7.06 13.39 -11.90
N PRO A 185 -8.13 12.78 -12.44
CA PRO A 185 -8.35 11.36 -12.31
C PRO A 185 -7.34 10.57 -13.14
N ILE A 186 -6.50 9.78 -12.46
CA ILE A 186 -5.58 8.83 -13.10
C ILE A 186 -6.04 7.41 -12.75
N PRO A 187 -6.26 6.52 -13.74
CA PRO A 187 -6.71 5.16 -13.49
C PRO A 187 -5.73 4.36 -12.63
N VAL A 188 -6.24 3.71 -11.59
CA VAL A 188 -5.53 2.71 -10.78
C VAL A 188 -6.23 1.37 -11.01
N LEU A 189 -5.51 0.45 -11.65
CA LEU A 189 -6.02 -0.90 -11.93
C LEU A 189 -5.88 -1.77 -10.69
N THR A 190 -6.76 -2.76 -10.56
CA THR A 190 -6.66 -3.76 -9.50
C THR A 190 -7.12 -5.11 -10.00
N ARG A 191 -6.66 -6.17 -9.34
CA ARG A 191 -7.10 -7.55 -9.58
C ARG A 191 -8.12 -7.93 -8.53
N SER A 192 -9.00 -8.86 -8.89
CA SER A 192 -9.90 -9.46 -7.91
C SER A 192 -9.06 -10.16 -6.83
N LYS A 193 -9.54 -10.11 -5.58
CA LYS A 193 -8.80 -10.66 -4.44
C LYS A 193 -8.39 -12.13 -4.69
N ASN A 194 -9.33 -12.99 -5.08
CA ASN A 194 -9.05 -14.42 -5.23
C ASN A 194 -8.11 -14.77 -6.40
N GLU A 195 -7.81 -13.82 -7.28
CA GLU A 195 -6.90 -14.01 -8.42
C GLU A 195 -5.52 -13.37 -8.19
N ASP A 196 -5.38 -12.54 -7.15
CA ASP A 196 -4.17 -11.77 -6.91
C ASP A 196 -3.07 -12.62 -6.25
N ASN A 197 -2.21 -13.19 -7.09
CA ASN A 197 -0.98 -13.87 -6.71
C ASN A 197 0.26 -12.94 -6.70
N MET A 198 0.09 -11.62 -6.89
CA MET A 198 1.20 -10.70 -7.17
C MET A 198 1.37 -9.61 -6.11
N LEU A 199 0.29 -8.95 -5.70
CA LEU A 199 0.36 -7.79 -4.80
C LEU A 199 -0.16 -8.13 -3.41
N SER A 200 -1.35 -8.71 -3.28
CA SER A 200 -1.91 -9.14 -1.98
C SER A 200 -1.63 -10.58 -1.59
N PHE A 201 -1.19 -11.42 -2.55
CA PHE A 201 -0.96 -12.85 -2.36
C PHE A 201 -2.17 -13.65 -1.88
N SER A 202 -3.38 -13.16 -2.17
CA SER A 202 -4.63 -13.76 -1.72
C SER A 202 -5.12 -14.90 -2.59
N ARG A 203 -4.56 -15.09 -3.81
CA ARG A 203 -4.72 -16.34 -4.56
C ARG A 203 -4.01 -17.48 -3.82
N SER A 204 -4.75 -18.56 -3.53
CA SER A 204 -4.27 -19.72 -2.78
C SER A 204 -3.17 -20.49 -3.52
N CYS A 205 -2.19 -20.98 -2.79
CA CYS A 205 -1.11 -21.84 -3.31
C CYS A 205 -0.82 -22.96 -2.30
N SER A 206 -1.26 -24.18 -2.57
CA SER A 206 -1.14 -25.30 -1.63
C SER A 206 0.32 -25.68 -1.36
N LYS A 207 1.18 -25.68 -2.38
CA LYS A 207 2.61 -25.97 -2.21
C LYS A 207 3.30 -24.94 -1.31
N TYR A 208 3.08 -23.64 -1.54
CA TYR A 208 3.61 -22.58 -0.65
C TYR A 208 3.17 -22.79 0.80
N SER A 209 1.90 -23.14 1.00
CA SER A 209 1.32 -23.29 2.33
C SER A 209 1.98 -24.43 3.11
N GLN A 210 2.22 -25.55 2.44
CA GLN A 210 2.96 -26.69 3.00
C GLN A 210 4.40 -26.30 3.33
N LEU A 211 5.10 -25.68 2.40
CA LEU A 211 6.50 -25.26 2.58
C LEU A 211 6.65 -24.25 3.72
N TYR A 212 5.72 -23.30 3.83
CA TYR A 212 5.77 -22.28 4.88
C TYR A 212 5.48 -22.88 6.25
N ALA A 213 4.50 -23.80 6.34
CA ALA A 213 4.23 -24.52 7.59
C ALA A 213 5.44 -25.37 8.04
N GLN A 214 6.10 -26.04 7.10
CA GLN A 214 7.34 -26.76 7.37
C GLN A 214 8.47 -25.82 7.82
N ASN A 215 8.62 -24.67 7.14
CA ASN A 215 9.62 -23.67 7.52
C ASN A 215 9.39 -23.17 8.95
N LEU A 216 8.16 -22.77 9.28
CA LEU A 216 7.80 -22.35 10.63
C LEU A 216 8.13 -23.42 11.67
N LYS A 217 7.71 -24.68 11.44
CA LYS A 217 8.01 -25.79 12.35
C LYS A 217 9.51 -25.99 12.57
N ASN A 218 10.32 -25.90 11.50
CA ASN A 218 11.77 -26.04 11.61
C ASN A 218 12.41 -24.91 12.42
N HIS A 219 11.91 -23.68 12.31
CA HIS A 219 12.42 -22.54 13.08
C HIS A 219 11.91 -22.53 14.52
N GLU A 220 10.68 -22.97 14.79
CA GLU A 220 10.16 -23.14 16.16
C GLU A 220 10.97 -24.15 16.99
N LEU A 221 11.65 -25.09 16.33
CA LEU A 221 12.55 -26.05 16.98
C LEU A 221 13.94 -25.48 17.27
N LYS A 222 14.27 -24.27 16.83
CA LYS A 222 15.60 -23.67 17.03
C LYS A 222 15.81 -23.23 18.48
N PRO A 223 17.05 -23.31 19.01
CA PRO A 223 17.35 -22.89 20.38
C PRO A 223 16.96 -21.44 20.69
N GLU A 224 17.04 -20.54 19.72
CA GLU A 224 16.64 -19.14 19.85
C GLU A 224 15.15 -18.99 20.17
N GLU A 225 14.30 -19.79 19.53
CA GLU A 225 12.85 -19.78 19.75
C GLU A 225 12.48 -20.46 21.08
N VAL A 226 13.21 -21.51 21.46
CA VAL A 226 13.11 -22.10 22.81
C VAL A 226 13.44 -21.06 23.89
N LYS A 227 14.46 -20.23 23.68
CA LYS A 227 14.81 -19.11 24.59
C LYS A 227 13.76 -17.99 24.61
N ASN A 228 12.94 -17.87 23.57
CA ASN A 228 11.86 -16.89 23.52
C ASN A 228 10.57 -17.37 24.20
N LYS A 229 10.49 -18.64 24.62
CA LYS A 229 9.27 -19.22 25.23
C LYS A 229 8.73 -18.41 26.41
N GLU A 230 9.58 -18.04 27.37
CA GLU A 230 9.16 -17.22 28.51
C GLU A 230 8.60 -15.86 28.09
N PHE A 231 9.18 -15.26 27.03
CA PHE A 231 8.67 -14.02 26.47
C PHE A 231 7.31 -14.22 25.80
N TYR A 232 7.12 -15.33 25.09
CA TYR A 232 5.83 -15.66 24.46
C TYR A 232 4.75 -15.90 25.51
N ASP A 233 5.08 -16.58 26.61
CA ASP A 233 4.18 -16.79 27.75
C ASP A 233 3.83 -15.46 28.44
N PHE A 234 4.81 -14.55 28.57
CA PHE A 234 4.57 -13.18 29.05
C PHE A 234 3.61 -12.42 28.13
N ILE A 235 3.86 -12.41 26.81
CA ILE A 235 2.98 -11.75 25.83
C ILE A 235 1.57 -12.37 25.87
N TYR A 236 1.45 -13.69 25.97
CA TYR A 236 0.16 -14.35 26.13
C TYR A 236 -0.57 -13.88 27.39
N LYS A 237 0.12 -13.85 28.53
CA LYS A 237 -0.47 -13.44 29.82
C LYS A 237 -1.03 -12.02 29.74
N MET A 238 -0.30 -11.11 29.09
CA MET A 238 -0.65 -9.71 28.94
C MET A 238 -1.73 -9.45 27.89
N THR A 239 -1.71 -10.17 26.77
CA THR A 239 -2.60 -9.93 25.62
C THR A 239 -3.86 -10.80 25.60
N LYS A 240 -3.82 -11.94 26.29
CA LYS A 240 -4.77 -13.07 26.16
C LYS A 240 -4.90 -13.62 24.74
N LEU A 241 -4.01 -13.23 23.84
CA LEU A 241 -3.92 -13.78 22.50
C LEU A 241 -2.98 -14.98 22.56
N ARG A 242 -3.51 -16.21 22.48
CA ARG A 242 -2.67 -17.43 22.45
C ARG A 242 -1.67 -17.30 21.30
N PRO A 243 -0.36 -17.23 21.57
CA PRO A 243 0.65 -17.25 20.52
C PRO A 243 0.74 -18.70 20.03
N GLU A 244 -0.08 -19.07 19.07
CA GLU A 244 0.15 -20.28 18.28
C GLU A 244 1.35 -20.01 17.36
N GLY A 245 2.54 -19.97 17.96
CA GLY A 245 3.82 -19.75 17.29
C GLY A 245 4.10 -18.29 16.89
N LEU A 246 5.14 -18.13 16.06
CA LEU A 246 5.67 -16.86 15.58
C LEU A 246 4.64 -15.99 14.83
N ARG A 247 3.59 -16.61 14.26
CA ARG A 247 2.59 -15.95 13.41
C ARG A 247 1.73 -14.94 14.16
N LYS A 248 1.34 -15.21 15.41
CA LYS A 248 0.41 -14.34 16.18
C LYS A 248 1.12 -13.22 16.96
N ILE A 249 2.43 -13.35 17.18
CA ILE A 249 3.22 -12.26 17.79
C ILE A 249 3.30 -11.05 16.88
N TRP A 250 3.32 -11.28 15.56
CA TRP A 250 3.24 -10.21 14.57
C TRP A 250 2.03 -9.30 14.80
N THR A 251 0.87 -9.86 15.16
CA THR A 251 -0.34 -9.08 15.44
C THR A 251 -0.12 -8.10 16.59
N VAL A 252 0.42 -8.57 17.72
CA VAL A 252 0.72 -7.73 18.89
C VAL A 252 1.71 -6.63 18.52
N ALA A 253 2.76 -6.98 17.78
CA ALA A 253 3.79 -6.03 17.35
C ALA A 253 3.24 -4.98 16.36
N ASP A 254 2.36 -5.34 15.42
CA ASP A 254 1.75 -4.39 14.48
C ASP A 254 0.82 -3.41 15.18
N VAL A 255 0.00 -3.88 16.11
CA VAL A 255 -0.93 -3.06 16.91
C VAL A 255 -0.16 -1.98 17.68
N LEU A 256 0.78 -2.41 18.53
CA LEU A 256 1.58 -1.50 19.34
C LEU A 256 2.42 -0.55 18.49
N PHE A 257 2.90 -1.00 17.32
CA PHE A 257 3.61 -0.12 16.38
C PHE A 257 2.71 0.99 15.83
N CYS A 258 1.48 0.66 15.44
CA CYS A 258 0.54 1.65 14.92
C CYS A 258 0.15 2.65 16.02
N GLU A 259 -0.16 2.17 17.23
CA GLU A 259 -0.46 3.01 18.39
C GLU A 259 0.69 3.95 18.74
N LYS A 260 1.91 3.42 18.86
CA LYS A 260 3.12 4.23 19.14
C LYS A 260 3.33 5.30 18.08
N THR A 261 3.08 4.96 16.81
CA THR A 261 3.23 5.90 15.68
C THR A 261 2.19 7.02 15.73
N HIS A 262 1.01 6.76 16.29
CA HIS A 262 -0.09 7.72 16.42
C HIS A 262 -0.14 8.39 17.80
N ASN A 263 0.92 8.25 18.62
CA ASN A 263 1.03 8.78 19.98
C ASN A 263 -0.08 8.32 20.93
N TYR A 264 -0.62 7.11 20.72
CA TYR A 264 -1.50 6.47 21.69
C TYR A 264 -0.70 6.01 22.90
N THR A 265 -1.31 6.08 24.08
CA THR A 265 -0.73 5.51 25.29
C THR A 265 -0.67 3.99 25.17
N LEU A 266 0.53 3.44 25.20
CA LEU A 266 0.73 2.00 25.18
C LEU A 266 0.41 1.39 26.56
N PRO A 267 0.00 0.11 26.62
CA PRO A 267 -0.19 -0.58 27.89
C PRO A 267 1.06 -0.55 28.78
N ASN A 268 0.89 -0.46 30.10
CA ASN A 268 1.98 -0.30 31.08
C ASN A 268 3.07 -1.40 31.02
N TRP A 269 2.75 -2.58 30.48
CA TRP A 269 3.71 -3.68 30.33
C TRP A 269 4.65 -3.51 29.11
N VAL A 270 4.38 -2.53 28.23
CA VAL A 270 5.14 -2.25 27.02
C VAL A 270 6.17 -1.15 27.30
N ASN A 271 7.33 -1.53 27.85
CA ASN A 271 8.50 -0.65 27.88
C ASN A 271 9.31 -0.76 26.57
N ASP A 272 10.33 0.07 26.41
CA ASP A 272 11.15 0.08 25.18
C ASP A 272 11.82 -1.27 24.91
N THR A 273 12.26 -2.01 25.94
CA THR A 273 12.84 -3.35 25.77
C THR A 273 11.84 -4.36 25.21
N VAL A 274 10.62 -4.38 25.74
CA VAL A 274 9.53 -5.25 25.25
C VAL A 274 9.15 -4.87 23.83
N PHE A 275 9.00 -3.56 23.57
CA PHE A 275 8.66 -3.04 22.25
C PHE A 275 9.72 -3.42 21.21
N GLU A 276 11.00 -3.15 21.47
CA GLU A 276 12.09 -3.51 20.56
C GLU A 276 12.18 -5.02 20.31
N ARG A 277 11.95 -5.84 21.36
CA ARG A 277 11.95 -7.30 21.22
C ARG A 277 10.80 -7.78 20.32
N LEU A 278 9.59 -7.23 20.50
CA LEU A 278 8.45 -7.52 19.62
C LEU A 278 8.75 -7.12 18.17
N GLN A 279 9.37 -5.96 17.94
CA GLN A 279 9.73 -5.50 16.60
C GLN A 279 10.80 -6.39 15.93
N LYS A 280 11.76 -6.92 16.70
CA LYS A 280 12.74 -7.89 16.20
C LYS A 280 12.07 -9.22 15.79
N ILE A 281 11.19 -9.75 16.63
CA ILE A 281 10.44 -10.98 16.31
C ILE A 281 9.52 -10.76 15.11
N ARG A 282 8.87 -9.60 15.02
CA ARG A 282 8.07 -9.20 13.86
C ARG A 282 8.90 -9.21 12.58
N ALA A 283 10.09 -8.61 12.58
CA ALA A 283 10.98 -8.58 11.42
C ALA A 283 11.45 -9.99 11.04
N TYR A 284 11.78 -10.82 12.02
CA TYR A 284 12.14 -12.22 11.79
C TYR A 284 11.00 -13.03 11.19
N SER A 285 9.78 -12.91 11.73
CA SER A 285 8.58 -13.56 11.16
C SER A 285 8.32 -13.16 9.71
N PHE A 286 8.65 -11.93 9.30
CA PHE A 286 8.59 -11.49 7.91
C PHE A 286 9.58 -12.26 7.04
N SER A 287 10.84 -12.40 7.48
CA SER A 287 11.88 -13.14 6.74
C SER A 287 11.44 -14.59 6.48
N LEU A 288 10.85 -15.26 7.48
CA LEU A 288 10.45 -16.66 7.38
C LEU A 288 9.42 -16.95 6.28
N MET A 289 8.63 -15.95 5.88
CA MET A 289 7.62 -16.11 4.83
C MET A 289 8.22 -16.34 3.44
N PHE A 290 9.48 -15.90 3.22
CA PHE A 290 10.12 -15.83 1.90
C PHE A 290 11.59 -16.27 1.93
N GLU A 291 12.07 -16.80 3.05
CA GLU A 291 13.48 -17.09 3.32
C GLU A 291 14.10 -18.04 2.28
N THR A 292 13.38 -19.10 1.92
CA THR A 292 13.87 -20.08 0.94
C THR A 292 13.55 -19.63 -0.49
N GLU A 293 14.35 -20.07 -1.45
CA GLU A 293 14.16 -19.75 -2.86
C GLU A 293 12.78 -20.20 -3.37
N GLU A 294 12.29 -21.37 -2.95
CA GLU A 294 10.92 -21.81 -3.30
C GLU A 294 9.82 -20.93 -2.68
N LEU A 295 9.95 -20.53 -1.41
CA LEU A 295 8.97 -19.65 -0.76
C LEU A 295 8.92 -18.28 -1.45
N ALA A 296 10.09 -17.70 -1.74
CA ALA A 296 10.21 -16.45 -2.48
C ALA A 296 9.62 -16.59 -3.90
N LYS A 297 9.88 -17.69 -4.60
CA LYS A 297 9.37 -17.97 -5.95
C LYS A 297 7.84 -17.92 -6.03
N PHE A 298 7.13 -18.47 -5.04
CA PHE A 298 5.66 -18.50 -5.04
C PHE A 298 5.01 -17.16 -4.68
N LYS A 299 5.75 -16.21 -4.10
CA LYS A 299 5.20 -14.92 -3.65
C LYS A 299 5.83 -13.73 -4.39
N GLY A 300 7.13 -13.55 -4.32
CA GLY A 300 7.83 -12.47 -5.03
C GLY A 300 8.01 -12.74 -6.53
N GLY A 301 8.08 -14.02 -6.92
CA GLY A 301 8.32 -14.46 -8.29
C GLY A 301 7.31 -13.99 -9.34
N PRO A 302 5.98 -14.04 -9.10
CA PRO A 302 4.98 -13.52 -10.05
C PRO A 302 5.19 -12.04 -10.42
N LEU A 303 5.46 -11.18 -9.44
CA LEU A 303 5.72 -9.76 -9.71
C LEU A 303 7.05 -9.57 -10.44
N LEU A 304 8.09 -10.33 -10.07
CA LEU A 304 9.37 -10.31 -10.77
C LEU A 304 9.21 -10.71 -12.25
N LYS A 305 8.40 -11.75 -12.52
CA LYS A 305 8.04 -12.17 -13.88
C LYS A 305 7.39 -11.04 -14.67
N GLU A 306 6.44 -10.34 -14.06
CA GLU A 306 5.75 -9.21 -14.67
C GLU A 306 6.73 -8.06 -15.00
N MET A 307 7.60 -7.70 -14.06
CA MET A 307 8.62 -6.66 -14.27
C MET A 307 9.60 -7.03 -15.40
N ILE A 308 10.03 -8.30 -15.47
CA ILE A 308 10.86 -8.84 -16.56
C ILE A 308 10.10 -8.76 -17.90
N SER A 309 8.82 -9.14 -17.91
CA SER A 309 7.97 -9.06 -19.10
C SER A 309 7.87 -7.62 -19.62
N ASN A 310 7.62 -6.65 -18.74
CA ASN A 310 7.59 -5.23 -19.09
C ASN A 310 8.91 -4.76 -19.72
N MET A 311 10.03 -5.17 -19.14
CA MET A 311 11.36 -4.82 -19.65
C MET A 311 11.62 -5.45 -21.02
N ASN A 312 11.28 -6.73 -21.21
CA ASN A 312 11.39 -7.40 -22.50
C ASN A 312 10.53 -6.73 -23.58
N ALA A 313 9.27 -6.42 -23.26
CA ALA A 313 8.37 -5.71 -24.16
C ALA A 313 8.94 -4.32 -24.54
N LYS A 314 9.56 -3.61 -23.59
CA LYS A 314 10.21 -2.33 -23.88
C LYS A 314 11.40 -2.48 -24.82
N LYS A 315 12.25 -3.48 -24.58
CA LYS A 315 13.41 -3.78 -25.43
C LYS A 315 13.01 -4.13 -26.86
N LEU A 316 11.88 -4.83 -27.02
CA LEU A 316 11.31 -5.18 -28.33
C LEU A 316 10.58 -4.02 -29.01
N GLY A 317 10.40 -2.88 -28.33
CA GLY A 317 9.66 -1.74 -28.86
C GLY A 317 8.14 -1.95 -28.96
N THR A 318 7.59 -2.99 -28.31
CA THR A 318 6.16 -3.31 -28.39
C THR A 318 5.29 -2.46 -27.47
N ILE A 319 5.90 -1.72 -26.53
CA ILE A 319 5.21 -0.82 -25.60
C ILE A 319 5.85 0.57 -25.52
N ASN A 320 4.99 1.59 -25.43
CA ASN A 320 5.41 2.97 -25.19
C ASN A 320 5.52 3.32 -23.70
N THR A 321 4.93 2.50 -22.83
CA THR A 321 4.95 2.70 -21.37
C THR A 321 6.39 2.84 -20.87
N LYS A 322 6.59 3.81 -19.99
CA LYS A 322 7.87 4.16 -19.37
C LYS A 322 7.89 3.84 -17.89
N LEU A 323 6.75 3.93 -17.22
CA LEU A 323 6.61 3.70 -15.79
C LEU A 323 5.50 2.70 -15.48
N PHE A 324 5.85 1.65 -14.75
CA PHE A 324 4.91 0.71 -14.13
C PHE A 324 4.97 0.89 -12.63
N MET A 325 3.83 1.18 -12.01
CA MET A 325 3.71 1.37 -10.57
C MET A 325 2.83 0.29 -9.96
N TYR A 326 3.33 -0.31 -8.89
CA TYR A 326 2.69 -1.35 -8.13
C TYR A 326 2.52 -0.89 -6.68
N SER A 327 1.27 -0.72 -6.26
CA SER A 327 0.92 -0.39 -4.89
C SER A 327 0.55 -1.66 -4.13
N GLY A 328 1.40 -2.06 -3.18
CA GLY A 328 1.24 -3.28 -2.42
C GLY A 328 1.49 -3.09 -0.93
N HIS A 329 2.06 -4.12 -0.33
CA HIS A 329 2.24 -4.27 1.11
C HIS A 329 3.73 -4.40 1.47
N ASP A 330 4.03 -4.38 2.76
CA ASP A 330 5.34 -4.74 3.32
C ASP A 330 5.71 -6.19 2.92
N THR A 331 4.75 -7.11 2.98
CA THR A 331 4.91 -8.49 2.51
C THR A 331 5.30 -8.55 1.03
N THR A 332 4.69 -7.73 0.17
CA THR A 332 5.00 -7.68 -1.26
C THR A 332 6.44 -7.24 -1.51
N LEU A 333 6.89 -6.19 -0.82
CA LEU A 333 8.27 -5.70 -0.89
C LEU A 333 9.26 -6.76 -0.40
N ALA A 334 9.00 -7.33 0.79
CA ALA A 334 9.87 -8.36 1.35
C ALA A 334 9.99 -9.56 0.41
N ALA A 335 8.87 -10.05 -0.13
CA ALA A 335 8.85 -11.16 -1.07
C ALA A 335 9.68 -10.88 -2.33
N LEU A 336 9.49 -9.71 -2.96
CA LEU A 336 10.26 -9.33 -4.15
C LEU A 336 11.75 -9.16 -3.83
N MET A 337 12.09 -8.54 -2.69
CA MET A 337 13.48 -8.38 -2.26
C MET A 337 14.14 -9.73 -1.94
N HIS A 338 13.40 -10.71 -1.42
CA HIS A 338 13.87 -12.09 -1.26
C HIS A 338 14.10 -12.79 -2.61
N SER A 339 13.16 -12.66 -3.56
CA SER A 339 13.35 -13.18 -4.93
C SER A 339 14.57 -12.60 -5.63
N LEU A 340 14.94 -11.35 -5.29
CA LEU A 340 16.13 -10.64 -5.78
C LEU A 340 17.38 -10.87 -4.89
N LYS A 341 17.25 -11.58 -3.77
CA LYS A 341 18.31 -11.86 -2.78
C LYS A 341 18.95 -10.60 -2.17
N VAL A 342 18.18 -9.52 -2.03
CA VAL A 342 18.62 -8.22 -1.48
C VAL A 342 17.84 -7.78 -0.24
N PHE A 343 17.04 -8.66 0.36
CA PHE A 343 16.31 -8.35 1.57
C PHE A 343 17.29 -8.11 2.74
N ASN A 344 17.05 -7.06 3.51
CA ASN A 344 17.95 -6.59 4.56
C ASN A 344 17.56 -7.06 5.97
N ASN A 345 16.65 -8.04 6.07
CA ASN A 345 16.10 -8.56 7.33
C ASN A 345 15.37 -7.53 8.20
N LEU A 346 14.94 -6.41 7.61
CA LEU A 346 14.14 -5.40 8.30
C LEU A 346 12.74 -5.34 7.69
N SER A 347 11.73 -5.19 8.53
CA SER A 347 10.37 -4.97 8.05
C SER A 347 10.32 -3.69 7.21
N PRO A 348 9.82 -3.74 5.96
CA PRO A 348 9.75 -2.57 5.12
C PRO A 348 8.88 -1.48 5.77
N PRO A 349 9.39 -0.28 6.06
CA PRO A 349 8.61 0.78 6.71
C PRO A 349 7.52 1.33 5.79
N TYR A 350 6.60 2.12 6.33
CA TYR A 350 5.55 2.75 5.53
C TYR A 350 6.13 3.54 4.36
N THR A 351 5.47 3.44 3.21
CA THR A 351 5.87 4.13 1.98
C THR A 351 7.27 3.74 1.47
N ALA A 352 7.86 2.65 1.99
CA ALA A 352 9.07 2.08 1.41
C ALA A 352 8.83 1.74 -0.06
N CYS A 353 9.84 1.95 -0.89
CA CYS A 353 9.70 1.91 -2.35
C CYS A 353 10.94 1.27 -2.97
N LEU A 354 10.75 0.15 -3.67
CA LEU A 354 11.75 -0.52 -4.48
C LEU A 354 11.57 -0.09 -5.94
N ILE A 355 12.65 0.36 -6.55
CA ILE A 355 12.69 0.90 -7.90
C ILE A 355 13.66 0.06 -8.72
N MET A 356 13.18 -0.51 -9.83
CA MET A 356 13.96 -1.26 -10.80
C MET A 356 13.99 -0.49 -12.12
N GLU A 357 15.13 0.11 -12.43
CA GLU A 357 15.35 0.91 -13.63
C GLU A 357 16.04 0.06 -14.71
N LEU A 358 15.45 0.02 -15.91
CA LEU A 358 16.06 -0.53 -17.11
C LEU A 358 16.80 0.59 -17.86
N HIS A 359 18.09 0.41 -18.05
CA HIS A 359 18.94 1.32 -18.80
C HIS A 359 19.50 0.64 -20.06
N GLN A 360 19.79 1.45 -21.07
CA GLN A 360 20.47 1.07 -22.31
C GLN A 360 21.68 1.97 -22.52
N LYS A 361 22.85 1.36 -22.66
CA LYS A 361 24.11 2.03 -22.97
C LYS A 361 24.17 2.46 -24.43
N THR A 362 25.20 3.22 -24.79
CA THR A 362 25.44 3.70 -26.16
C THR A 362 25.78 2.58 -27.14
N ASP A 363 26.36 1.49 -26.65
CA ASP A 363 26.65 0.25 -27.41
C ASP A 363 25.40 -0.62 -27.65
N GLY A 364 24.23 -0.20 -27.12
CA GLY A 364 22.96 -0.93 -27.23
C GLY A 364 22.70 -1.92 -26.09
N GLU A 365 23.69 -2.19 -25.23
CA GLU A 365 23.56 -3.15 -24.14
C GLU A 365 22.68 -2.64 -23.00
N TYR A 366 21.90 -3.56 -22.42
CA TYR A 366 20.96 -3.24 -21.35
C TYR A 366 21.50 -3.64 -19.98
N PHE A 367 21.18 -2.84 -18.96
CA PHE A 367 21.47 -3.17 -17.57
C PHE A 367 20.35 -2.72 -16.63
N ILE A 368 20.28 -3.36 -15.47
CA ILE A 368 19.35 -3.08 -14.39
C ILE A 368 20.05 -2.29 -13.30
N ARG A 369 19.39 -1.25 -12.82
CA ARG A 369 19.75 -0.56 -11.58
C ARG A 369 18.62 -0.72 -10.57
N LEU A 370 18.96 -1.20 -9.38
CA LEU A 370 18.01 -1.46 -8.31
C LEU A 370 18.22 -0.48 -7.16
N LEU A 371 17.15 0.17 -6.73
CA LEU A 371 17.20 1.21 -5.69
C LEU A 371 16.13 0.95 -4.65
N TYR A 372 16.44 1.24 -3.38
CA TYR A 372 15.51 1.09 -2.28
C TYR A 372 15.40 2.37 -1.46
N LYS A 373 14.23 3.00 -1.52
CA LYS A 373 13.87 4.12 -0.66
C LYS A 373 13.16 3.58 0.57
N ASN A 374 13.89 3.49 1.68
CA ASN A 374 13.44 2.88 2.93
C ASN A 374 12.89 3.89 3.94
N SER A 375 12.70 5.16 3.59
CA SER A 375 12.06 6.11 4.48
C SER A 375 11.56 7.33 3.72
N THR A 376 10.33 7.69 4.03
CA THR A 376 9.74 9.02 3.84
C THR A 376 9.27 9.60 5.19
N THR A 377 9.51 8.89 6.30
CA THR A 377 8.95 9.17 7.63
C THR A 377 9.42 10.49 8.21
N ASN A 378 10.61 10.95 7.84
CA ASN A 378 11.03 12.32 8.11
C ASN A 378 10.63 13.19 6.90
N LEU A 379 9.61 14.04 7.09
CA LEU A 379 9.13 15.01 6.10
C LEU A 379 10.20 16.00 5.64
N ASN A 380 11.29 16.17 6.39
CA ASN A 380 12.43 16.99 5.95
C ASN A 380 13.35 16.23 4.98
N ASN A 381 13.23 14.89 4.91
CA ASN A 381 14.12 14.00 4.15
C ASN A 381 13.42 13.16 3.08
N TYR A 382 12.15 13.42 2.75
CA TYR A 382 11.47 12.63 1.71
C TYR A 382 12.15 12.74 0.33
N MET A 383 12.89 13.83 0.08
CA MET A 383 13.71 14.02 -1.13
C MET A 383 15.08 13.33 -1.08
N LYS A 384 15.43 12.63 0.01
CA LYS A 384 16.69 11.87 0.12
C LYS A 384 16.76 10.79 -0.97
N GLU A 385 17.92 10.70 -1.62
CA GLU A 385 18.22 9.69 -2.62
C GLU A 385 18.06 8.26 -2.05
N PRO A 386 17.58 7.31 -2.87
CA PRO A 386 17.39 5.93 -2.46
C PRO A 386 18.73 5.21 -2.33
N HIS A 387 18.75 4.13 -1.56
CA HIS A 387 19.92 3.27 -1.43
C HIS A 387 20.11 2.47 -2.72
N LEU A 388 21.31 2.51 -3.30
CA LEU A 388 21.69 1.65 -4.42
C LEU A 388 21.89 0.22 -3.90
N LEU A 389 21.16 -0.73 -4.49
CA LEU A 389 21.28 -2.15 -4.16
C LEU A 389 22.10 -2.88 -5.21
N THR A 390 22.80 -3.93 -4.77
CA THR A 390 23.54 -4.85 -5.64
C THR A 390 22.94 -6.24 -5.51
N ILE A 391 22.49 -6.82 -6.62
CA ILE A 391 22.05 -8.21 -6.64
C ILE A 391 23.29 -9.10 -6.43
N PRO A 392 23.29 -10.04 -5.47
CA PRO A 392 24.43 -10.92 -5.23
C PRO A 392 24.89 -11.62 -6.51
N GLY A 393 26.21 -11.62 -6.77
CA GLY A 393 26.79 -12.16 -8.00
C GLY A 393 26.71 -11.21 -9.21
N CYS A 394 26.32 -9.95 -9.01
CA CYS A 394 26.29 -8.92 -10.04
C CYS A 394 26.97 -7.60 -9.60
N THR A 395 27.03 -6.63 -10.50
CA THR A 395 27.44 -5.25 -10.19
C THR A 395 26.23 -4.37 -9.90
N THR A 396 26.44 -3.15 -9.41
CA THR A 396 25.37 -2.16 -9.15
C THR A 396 24.58 -1.77 -10.41
N ASN A 397 25.22 -1.88 -11.59
CA ASN A 397 24.60 -1.75 -12.91
C ASN A 397 24.60 -3.14 -13.56
N CYS A 398 23.72 -4.01 -13.07
CA CYS A 398 23.73 -5.44 -13.39
C CYS A 398 23.37 -5.68 -14.87
N PRO A 399 24.24 -6.29 -15.70
CA PRO A 399 23.90 -6.60 -17.09
C PRO A 399 22.59 -7.37 -17.18
N TYR A 400 21.73 -7.01 -18.13
CA TYR A 400 20.37 -7.56 -18.19
C TYR A 400 20.36 -9.09 -18.34
N THR A 401 21.28 -9.65 -19.13
CA THR A 401 21.44 -11.10 -19.30
C THR A 401 21.84 -11.78 -18.00
N LYS A 402 22.79 -11.20 -17.25
CA LYS A 402 23.20 -11.71 -15.94
C LYS A 402 22.08 -11.60 -14.90
N PHE A 403 21.29 -10.53 -14.94
CA PHE A 403 20.11 -10.37 -14.10
C PHE A 403 19.10 -11.50 -14.30
N LEU A 404 18.82 -11.87 -15.57
CA LEU A 404 17.93 -13.00 -15.87
C LEU A 404 18.50 -14.32 -15.33
N GLU A 405 19.79 -14.58 -15.55
CA GLU A 405 20.47 -15.78 -15.05
C GLU A 405 20.36 -15.89 -13.51
N LEU A 406 20.65 -14.80 -12.79
CA LEU A 406 20.65 -14.78 -11.32
C LEU A 406 19.25 -14.92 -10.71
N THR A 407 18.20 -14.56 -11.46
CA THR A 407 16.81 -14.54 -10.97
C THR A 407 15.95 -15.68 -11.53
N GLN A 408 16.47 -16.49 -12.44
CA GLN A 408 15.70 -17.51 -13.16
C GLN A 408 14.94 -18.47 -12.24
N ASN A 409 15.57 -18.90 -11.14
CA ASN A 409 14.94 -19.84 -10.19
C ASN A 409 13.85 -19.18 -9.34
N SER A 410 13.92 -17.87 -9.14
CA SER A 410 12.91 -17.10 -8.42
C SER A 410 11.66 -16.82 -9.24
N VAL A 411 11.68 -17.10 -10.55
CA VAL A 411 10.56 -16.81 -11.47
C VAL A 411 9.78 -18.10 -11.78
N PRO A 412 8.47 -18.16 -11.49
CA PRO A 412 7.65 -19.31 -11.84
C PRO A 412 7.38 -19.37 -13.35
N VAL A 413 7.51 -20.56 -13.94
CA VAL A 413 7.17 -20.81 -15.34
C VAL A 413 5.65 -20.85 -15.49
N ASP A 414 4.99 -21.66 -14.67
CA ASP A 414 3.53 -21.72 -14.53
C ASP A 414 3.19 -21.78 -13.06
N TRP A 415 2.90 -20.61 -12.48
CA TRP A 415 2.61 -20.49 -11.06
C TRP A 415 1.42 -21.35 -10.64
N ALA A 416 0.38 -21.47 -11.47
CA ALA A 416 -0.83 -22.20 -11.09
C ALA A 416 -0.56 -23.70 -10.99
N ARG A 417 0.15 -24.25 -11.98
CA ARG A 417 0.57 -25.65 -11.98
C ARG A 417 1.59 -25.93 -10.87
N GLU A 418 2.60 -25.08 -10.72
CA GLU A 418 3.66 -25.25 -9.71
C GLU A 418 3.13 -25.09 -8.27
N CYS A 419 1.98 -24.42 -8.08
CA CYS A 419 1.34 -24.28 -6.78
C CYS A 419 0.56 -25.50 -6.31
N GLN A 420 0.24 -26.44 -7.21
CA GLN A 420 -0.45 -27.68 -6.86
C GLN A 420 0.50 -28.58 -6.07
N LEU A 421 -0.04 -29.34 -5.12
CA LEU A 421 0.71 -30.44 -4.53
C LEU A 421 0.82 -31.54 -5.58
N ASN A 422 2.01 -32.09 -5.78
CA ASN A 422 2.13 -33.28 -6.62
C ASN A 422 1.21 -34.37 -6.03
N GLU A 423 0.34 -34.94 -6.85
CA GLU A 423 -0.45 -36.11 -6.45
C GLU A 423 0.55 -37.22 -6.09
N SER A 424 0.79 -37.43 -4.81
CA SER A 424 1.43 -38.65 -4.35
C SER A 424 0.51 -39.80 -4.77
N LYS A 425 1.02 -40.74 -5.60
CA LYS A 425 0.33 -42.00 -5.87
C LYS A 425 -0.24 -42.53 -4.56
N PRO A 426 -1.51 -42.95 -4.50
CA PRO A 426 -2.10 -43.44 -3.27
C PRO A 426 -1.33 -44.69 -2.84
N THR A 427 -0.54 -44.58 -1.78
CA THR A 427 -0.11 -45.74 -1.02
C THR A 427 -1.35 -46.28 -0.35
N SER A 428 -1.75 -47.48 -0.76
CA SER A 428 -2.81 -48.24 -0.14
C SER A 428 -2.43 -48.53 1.31
N ASP A 429 -2.88 -47.69 2.24
CA ASP A 429 -3.14 -48.13 3.59
C ASP A 429 -4.35 -47.36 4.13
N LYS A 430 -5.45 -48.11 4.27
CA LYS A 430 -6.68 -47.64 4.89
C LYS A 430 -6.44 -47.55 6.38
N THR A 431 -6.43 -46.33 6.93
CA THR A 431 -6.94 -46.10 8.29
C THR A 431 -7.67 -44.76 8.34
N ASN A 432 -8.92 -44.83 8.82
CA ASN A 432 -9.82 -43.70 8.98
C ASN A 432 -9.22 -42.66 9.93
N SER A 433 -9.11 -41.42 9.46
CA SER A 433 -9.22 -40.24 10.33
C SER A 433 -9.94 -39.14 9.55
N GLU A 434 -10.94 -38.55 10.20
CA GLU A 434 -11.75 -37.46 9.67
C GLU A 434 -10.85 -36.28 9.30
N THR A 435 -10.82 -35.97 8.00
CA THR A 435 -10.09 -34.83 7.46
C THR A 435 -10.88 -33.54 7.70
N GLN A 436 -10.40 -32.72 8.63
CA GLN A 436 -10.74 -31.30 8.63
C GLN A 436 -10.06 -30.63 7.44
N ASP A 437 -10.89 -30.00 6.61
CA ASP A 437 -10.53 -29.24 5.42
C ASP A 437 -9.55 -28.08 5.74
N PRO A 438 -8.29 -28.11 5.26
CA PRO A 438 -7.31 -27.05 5.49
C PRO A 438 -7.53 -25.78 4.65
N SER A 439 -8.54 -25.75 3.76
CA SER A 439 -8.71 -24.69 2.76
C SER A 439 -9.30 -23.37 3.29
N LYS A 440 -9.47 -23.19 4.61
CA LYS A 440 -10.06 -21.97 5.21
C LYS A 440 -9.11 -20.98 5.92
N PHE A 441 -7.79 -21.19 5.99
CA PHE A 441 -6.97 -20.43 6.96
C PHE A 441 -5.72 -19.69 6.43
N LEU A 442 -5.70 -19.37 5.13
CA LEU A 442 -4.68 -18.53 4.51
C LEU A 442 -5.23 -17.17 4.07
N SER A 443 -5.92 -16.48 4.98
CA SER A 443 -5.93 -15.02 5.01
C SER A 443 -4.77 -14.58 5.90
N VAL A 444 -3.65 -14.20 5.29
CA VAL A 444 -2.83 -13.15 5.89
C VAL A 444 -3.67 -11.88 5.73
N ASP A 445 -4.01 -11.23 6.85
CA ASP A 445 -5.02 -10.15 6.97
C ASP A 445 -5.04 -9.16 5.79
N SER A 446 -5.85 -9.50 4.80
CA SER A 446 -6.48 -8.58 3.87
C SER A 446 -7.90 -8.43 4.40
N GLY A 447 -8.08 -7.35 5.18
CA GLY A 447 -9.24 -7.03 6.01
C GLY A 447 -10.54 -7.71 5.59
N HIS A 448 -11.12 -8.46 6.52
CA HIS A 448 -12.48 -8.94 6.42
C HIS A 448 -13.36 -8.08 7.32
N CYS A 449 -14.02 -7.09 6.73
CA CYS A 449 -15.15 -6.42 7.36
C CYS A 449 -16.36 -7.34 7.18
N MET A 450 -16.59 -8.24 8.14
CA MET A 450 -17.84 -8.97 8.23
C MET A 450 -18.89 -8.03 8.83
N ARG A 451 -19.78 -7.49 8.00
CA ARG A 451 -21.05 -6.93 8.48
C ARG A 451 -21.82 -8.06 9.17
N GLN A 452 -22.00 -7.96 10.48
CA GLN A 452 -23.03 -8.72 11.17
C GLN A 452 -24.38 -8.27 10.62
N THR A 453 -25.00 -9.08 9.77
CA THR A 453 -26.42 -9.00 9.50
C THR A 453 -27.14 -9.45 10.77
N THR A 454 -27.69 -8.51 11.52
CA THR A 454 -28.69 -8.78 12.55
C THR A 454 -29.89 -9.45 11.88
N GLN A 455 -30.11 -10.73 12.17
CA GLN A 455 -31.42 -11.33 11.92
C GLN A 455 -32.40 -10.78 12.98
N PRO A 456 -33.64 -10.44 12.59
CA PRO A 456 -34.64 -9.97 13.53
C PRO A 456 -35.11 -11.12 14.42
N VAL A 457 -35.03 -10.92 15.73
CA VAL A 457 -35.63 -11.80 16.73
C VAL A 457 -37.15 -11.76 16.57
N ALA A 458 -37.75 -12.92 16.28
CA ALA A 458 -39.19 -13.10 16.24
C ALA A 458 -39.78 -12.95 17.66
N ALA A 459 -40.82 -12.11 17.78
CA ALA A 459 -41.63 -11.99 18.99
C ALA A 459 -42.45 -13.28 19.22
N PRO A 460 -42.67 -13.71 20.47
CA PRO A 460 -43.49 -14.89 20.75
C PRO A 460 -44.99 -14.55 20.63
N THR A 461 -45.70 -15.32 19.83
CA THR A 461 -47.18 -15.38 19.82
C THR A 461 -47.69 -16.03 21.12
N PRO A 462 -48.75 -15.50 21.76
CA PRO A 462 -49.32 -16.07 22.98
C PRO A 462 -50.20 -17.28 22.66
N THR A 463 -49.97 -18.39 23.34
CA THR A 463 -50.86 -19.54 23.38
C THR A 463 -52.06 -19.24 24.26
N CYS A 464 -53.24 -19.21 23.64
CA CYS A 464 -54.53 -19.16 24.30
C CYS A 464 -54.92 -20.60 24.66
N SER A 465 -54.94 -20.96 25.95
CA SER A 465 -55.60 -22.18 26.43
C SER A 465 -56.94 -21.80 27.05
N CYS A 466 -58.01 -22.36 26.49
CA CYS A 466 -59.31 -22.48 27.12
C CYS A 466 -59.77 -23.91 26.88
N ARG A 467 -60.04 -24.65 27.95
CA ARG A 467 -61.39 -25.15 28.23
C ARG A 467 -61.48 -25.95 29.53
N CYS A 468 -62.59 -25.65 30.21
CA CYS A 468 -63.36 -26.41 31.20
C CYS A 468 -62.76 -26.59 32.59
#